data_AF-A0A504JCF3-F1
#
_entry.id   AF-A0A504JCF3-F1
#
_cell.length_a   1.000
_cell.length_b   1.000
_cell.length_c   1.000
_cell.angle_alpha   90.00
_cell.angle_beta   90.00
_cell.angle_gamma   90.00
#
_symmetry.space_group_name_H-M   'P 1'
#
loop_
_entity.id
_entity.type
_entity.pdbx_description
1 polymer ?
#
loop_
_entity_poly.entity_id
_entity_poly.type
_entity_poly.pdbx_seq_one_letter_code
_entity_poly.pdbx_strand_id
1 'polypeptide(L)'
;MRFLVFWATLCIAFHINAQSSDYVSPNKYRFKYKSQKFKGTRLDITAQLRAIKNQPKFAGIPEEIQIQLNNLFKKAKEQPIPKVYKKNAIRFLDALYSYEEFVEIYDNALYQVVKKLKRDMRRIDFKFEREFTQAKVLLSRTQKEEPDQIQKIDTLKKEVYNNQMKLLSHRWMKDKFDKYKSYEIIENPDSLILEFKKKEAVNVFRMFEENQINKIERYLEDQIIDFYYKKSVPELDIKDLELDYLDKI
;
A
#
# COMPACT_ATOMS: atom_id res chain seq x y z
N MET A 1 29.55 41.85 -70.11
CA MET A 1 28.07 41.81 -70.28
C MET A 1 27.62 40.39 -69.92
N ARG A 2 27.12 40.17 -68.70
CA ARG A 2 25.68 40.09 -68.33
C ARG A 2 24.95 39.02 -69.15
N PHE A 3 24.81 37.80 -68.60
CA PHE A 3 23.69 37.28 -67.78
C PHE A 3 22.60 36.64 -68.66
N LEU A 4 22.37 35.34 -68.47
CA LEU A 4 21.06 34.67 -68.54
C LEU A 4 21.21 33.20 -68.09
N VAL A 5 20.91 32.96 -66.81
CA VAL A 5 20.56 31.64 -66.30
C VAL A 5 19.19 31.79 -65.67
N PHE A 6 18.21 31.13 -66.27
CA PHE A 6 16.84 31.00 -65.76
C PHE A 6 16.87 30.09 -64.52
N TRP A 7 16.39 30.60 -63.38
CA TRP A 7 16.07 29.80 -62.21
C TRP A 7 14.56 29.82 -61.99
N ALA A 8 13.98 28.63 -61.94
CA ALA A 8 12.59 28.40 -61.59
C ALA A 8 12.38 28.63 -60.08
N THR A 9 11.49 29.57 -59.73
CA THR A 9 11.01 29.74 -58.36
C THR A 9 9.75 28.91 -58.14
N LEU A 10 9.92 27.83 -57.39
CA LEU A 10 8.87 27.02 -56.79
C LEU A 10 8.28 27.80 -55.59
N CYS A 11 7.07 28.34 -55.73
CA CYS A 11 6.32 28.91 -54.61
C CYS A 11 5.74 27.78 -53.74
N ILE A 12 6.46 27.37 -52.70
CA ILE A 12 5.89 26.58 -51.61
C ILE A 12 5.10 27.53 -50.72
N ALA A 13 3.77 27.45 -50.80
CA ALA A 13 2.88 28.06 -49.83
C ALA A 13 3.05 27.33 -48.49
N PHE A 14 3.86 27.91 -47.60
CA PHE A 14 3.82 27.53 -46.18
C PHE A 14 2.48 27.99 -45.60
N HIS A 15 1.57 27.05 -45.38
CA HIS A 15 0.52 27.20 -44.39
C HIS A 15 1.17 27.27 -43.00
N ILE A 16 1.50 28.48 -42.58
CA ILE A 16 1.73 28.79 -41.17
C ILE A 16 0.38 28.61 -40.50
N ASN A 17 0.22 27.47 -39.82
CA ASN A 17 -0.79 27.30 -38.79
C ASN A 17 -0.57 28.45 -37.80
N ALA A 18 -1.44 29.45 -37.86
CA ALA A 18 -1.50 30.53 -36.91
C ALA A 18 -1.72 29.92 -35.52
N GLN A 19 -0.64 29.73 -34.80
CA GLN A 19 -0.66 29.55 -33.36
C GLN A 19 -1.25 30.83 -32.81
N SER A 20 -2.56 30.83 -32.55
CA SER A 20 -3.25 31.93 -31.88
C SER A 20 -2.49 32.21 -30.59
N SER A 21 -1.81 33.35 -30.52
CA SER A 21 -1.30 33.87 -29.27
C SER A 21 -2.52 34.15 -28.39
N ASP A 22 -2.80 33.22 -27.48
CA ASP A 22 -3.75 33.41 -26.38
C ASP A 22 -3.22 34.63 -25.61
N TYR A 23 -3.74 35.83 -25.90
CA TYR A 23 -3.59 37.01 -25.06
C TYR A 23 -4.26 36.69 -23.72
N VAL A 24 -3.46 36.16 -22.79
CA VAL A 24 -3.86 35.90 -21.42
C VAL A 24 -4.05 37.24 -20.75
N SER A 25 -5.32 37.67 -20.61
CA SER A 25 -5.67 38.71 -19.63
C SER A 25 -5.01 38.34 -18.29
N PRO A 26 -4.31 39.26 -17.61
CA PRO A 26 -3.47 38.94 -16.44
C PRO A 26 -4.23 38.26 -15.29
N ASN A 27 -5.57 38.28 -15.32
CA ASN A 27 -6.46 37.68 -14.33
C ASN A 27 -7.18 36.39 -14.81
N LYS A 28 -6.89 35.88 -16.02
CA LYS A 28 -7.52 34.67 -16.56
C LYS A 28 -6.50 33.54 -16.66
N TYR A 29 -6.77 32.46 -15.94
CA TYR A 29 -5.93 31.27 -15.86
C TYR A 29 -6.58 30.19 -16.74
N ARG A 30 -5.76 29.41 -17.44
CA ARG A 30 -6.22 28.29 -18.26
C ARG A 30 -5.20 27.15 -18.28
N PHE A 31 -5.66 25.94 -18.00
CA PHE A 31 -4.89 24.73 -18.26
C PHE A 31 -5.80 23.51 -18.40
N LYS A 32 -5.26 22.44 -18.97
CA LYS A 32 -5.92 21.13 -19.05
C LYS A 32 -5.17 20.17 -18.12
N TYR A 33 -5.90 19.31 -17.43
CA TYR A 33 -5.34 18.24 -16.62
C TYR A 33 -6.18 16.97 -16.83
N LYS A 34 -5.55 15.87 -17.26
CA LYS A 34 -6.26 14.68 -17.77
C LYS A 34 -7.36 15.09 -18.77
N SER A 35 -8.61 14.71 -18.55
CA SER A 35 -9.75 15.08 -19.39
C SER A 35 -10.40 16.43 -19.03
N GLN A 36 -10.03 17.05 -17.90
CA GLN A 36 -10.68 18.26 -17.39
C GLN A 36 -9.99 19.55 -17.87
N LYS A 37 -10.79 20.57 -18.19
CA LYS A 37 -10.33 21.91 -18.57
C LYS A 37 -10.61 22.89 -17.43
N PHE A 38 -9.56 23.52 -16.91
CA PHE A 38 -9.64 24.58 -15.91
C PHE A 38 -9.53 25.92 -16.62
N LYS A 39 -10.52 26.79 -16.44
CA LYS A 39 -10.57 28.13 -17.02
C LYS A 39 -11.32 29.07 -16.08
N GLY A 40 -10.78 30.27 -15.85
CA GLY A 40 -11.43 31.28 -15.02
C GLY A 40 -10.42 32.16 -14.30
N THR A 41 -10.86 32.82 -13.24
CA THR A 41 -9.97 33.50 -12.30
C THR A 41 -9.22 32.51 -11.42
N ARG A 42 -8.22 32.99 -10.67
CA ARG A 42 -7.53 32.21 -9.65
C ARG A 42 -8.50 31.62 -8.62
N LEU A 43 -9.51 32.40 -8.22
CA LEU A 43 -10.53 31.98 -7.25
C LEU A 43 -11.41 30.87 -7.81
N ASP A 44 -11.84 31.00 -9.07
CA ASP A 44 -12.68 29.99 -9.74
C ASP A 44 -11.95 28.65 -9.83
N ILE A 45 -10.69 28.67 -10.26
CA ILE A 45 -9.90 27.43 -10.37
C ILE A 45 -9.60 26.85 -8.98
N THR A 46 -9.27 27.68 -7.99
CA THR A 46 -9.03 27.18 -6.62
C THR A 46 -10.29 26.57 -6.01
N ALA A 47 -11.48 27.09 -6.32
CA ALA A 47 -12.74 26.48 -5.92
C ALA A 47 -12.94 25.10 -6.58
N GLN A 48 -12.65 24.97 -7.88
CA GLN A 48 -12.68 23.69 -8.60
C GLN A 48 -11.69 22.67 -7.99
N LEU A 49 -10.45 23.09 -7.73
CA LEU A 49 -9.45 22.23 -7.09
C LEU A 49 -9.89 21.76 -5.70
N ARG A 50 -10.52 22.64 -4.90
CA ARG A 50 -11.08 22.27 -3.59
C ARG A 50 -12.21 21.26 -3.73
N ALA A 51 -13.11 21.45 -4.70
CA ALA A 51 -14.20 20.51 -4.95
C ALA A 51 -13.66 19.12 -5.32
N ILE A 52 -12.61 19.05 -6.15
CA ILE A 52 -11.93 17.79 -6.48
C ILE A 52 -11.31 17.14 -5.24
N LYS A 53 -10.56 17.92 -4.44
CA LYS A 53 -9.94 17.44 -3.20
C LYS A 53 -10.95 16.79 -2.25
N ASN A 54 -12.16 17.33 -2.19
CA ASN A 54 -13.20 16.90 -1.26
C ASN A 54 -14.12 15.80 -1.85
N GLN A 55 -13.78 15.21 -3.00
CA GLN A 55 -14.55 14.10 -3.53
C GLN A 55 -14.48 12.88 -2.60
N PRO A 56 -15.55 12.07 -2.48
CA PRO A 56 -15.61 10.93 -1.57
C PRO A 56 -14.46 9.92 -1.75
N LYS A 57 -13.98 9.74 -2.98
CA LYS A 57 -12.86 8.83 -3.29
C LYS A 57 -11.53 9.22 -2.62
N PHE A 58 -11.41 10.44 -2.10
CA PHE A 58 -10.24 10.92 -1.37
C PHE A 58 -10.47 11.02 0.15
N ALA A 59 -11.62 10.56 0.66
CA ALA A 59 -11.97 10.69 2.08
C ALA A 59 -11.10 9.82 3.01
N GLY A 60 -10.40 8.81 2.48
CA GLY A 60 -9.60 7.84 3.23
C GLY A 60 -8.09 8.10 3.24
N ILE A 61 -7.62 9.26 2.80
CA ILE A 61 -6.18 9.57 2.74
C ILE A 61 -5.61 9.64 4.18
N PRO A 62 -4.52 8.93 4.51
CA PRO A 62 -3.81 9.06 5.79
C PRO A 62 -3.41 10.51 6.11
N GLU A 63 -3.41 10.87 7.39
CA GLU A 63 -3.18 12.24 7.85
C GLU A 63 -1.86 12.82 7.33
N GLU A 64 -0.79 12.05 7.36
CA GLU A 64 0.54 12.44 6.90
C GLU A 64 0.52 12.83 5.41
N ILE A 65 -0.20 12.07 4.59
CA ILE A 65 -0.37 12.34 3.16
C ILE A 65 -1.28 13.54 2.96
N GLN A 66 -2.35 13.68 3.76
CA GLN A 66 -3.21 14.87 3.74
C GLN A 66 -2.44 16.15 4.04
N ILE A 67 -1.51 16.15 4.99
CA ILE A 67 -0.65 17.30 5.32
C ILE A 67 0.15 17.72 4.10
N GLN A 68 0.77 16.77 3.39
CA GLN A 68 1.53 17.06 2.17
C GLN A 68 0.64 17.63 1.06
N LEU A 69 -0.52 17.02 0.80
CA LEU A 69 -1.49 17.50 -0.18
C LEU A 69 -2.02 18.90 0.15
N ASN A 70 -2.29 19.18 1.42
CA ASN A 70 -2.72 20.49 1.90
C ASN A 70 -1.64 21.56 1.68
N ASN A 71 -0.37 21.21 1.90
CA ASN A 71 0.76 22.10 1.62
C ASN A 71 0.88 22.41 0.12
N LEU A 72 0.72 21.42 -0.76
CA LEU A 72 0.70 21.63 -2.21
C LEU A 72 -0.49 22.51 -2.64
N PHE A 73 -1.67 22.24 -2.10
CA PHE A 73 -2.87 23.04 -2.36
C PHE A 73 -2.69 24.50 -1.91
N LYS A 74 -2.12 24.72 -0.71
CA LYS A 74 -1.82 26.06 -0.19
C LYS A 74 -0.84 26.81 -1.10
N LYS A 75 0.27 26.16 -1.50
CA LYS A 75 1.26 26.71 -2.45
C LYS A 75 0.66 27.07 -3.81
N ALA A 76 -0.33 26.31 -4.29
CA ALA A 76 -1.06 26.65 -5.50
C ALA A 76 -1.96 27.88 -5.25
N LYS A 77 -2.80 27.84 -4.21
CA LYS A 77 -3.75 28.90 -3.85
C LYS A 77 -3.08 30.26 -3.69
N GLU A 78 -1.93 30.32 -3.01
CA GLU A 78 -1.26 31.57 -2.65
C GLU A 78 -0.50 32.21 -3.81
N GLN A 79 -0.31 31.51 -4.92
CA GLN A 79 0.53 32.00 -6.00
C GLN A 79 -0.20 33.02 -6.90
N PRO A 80 0.28 34.28 -6.99
CA PRO A 80 -0.34 35.29 -7.83
C PRO A 80 0.02 35.12 -9.31
N ILE A 81 1.23 34.66 -9.62
CA ILE A 81 1.75 34.58 -10.99
C ILE A 81 1.07 33.42 -11.75
N PRO A 82 0.36 33.66 -12.87
CA PRO A 82 -0.40 32.63 -13.58
C PRO A 82 0.38 31.38 -13.98
N LYS A 83 1.59 31.55 -14.50
CA LYS A 83 2.46 30.43 -14.91
C LYS A 83 2.84 29.54 -13.73
N VAL A 84 3.15 30.14 -12.59
CA VAL A 84 3.56 29.42 -11.38
C VAL A 84 2.35 28.81 -10.67
N TYR A 85 1.22 29.51 -10.63
CA TYR A 85 -0.06 28.98 -10.14
C TYR A 85 -0.42 27.69 -10.89
N LYS A 86 -0.39 27.72 -12.23
CA LYS A 86 -0.63 26.55 -13.07
C LYS A 86 0.30 25.40 -12.70
N LYS A 87 1.61 25.67 -12.57
CA LYS A 87 2.61 24.64 -12.21
C LYS A 87 2.29 24.01 -10.85
N ASN A 88 1.96 24.82 -9.84
CA ASN A 88 1.65 24.33 -8.50
C ASN A 88 0.31 23.59 -8.46
N ALA A 89 -0.70 24.06 -9.19
CA ALA A 89 -2.00 23.40 -9.32
C ALA A 89 -1.85 22.01 -9.98
N ILE A 90 -1.05 21.90 -11.05
CA ILE A 90 -0.76 20.62 -11.69
C ILE A 90 -0.05 19.68 -10.71
N ARG A 91 0.99 20.16 -9.98
CA ARG A 91 1.67 19.35 -8.96
C ARG A 91 0.73 18.85 -7.85
N PHE A 92 -0.19 19.69 -7.40
CA PHE A 92 -1.22 19.28 -6.44
C PHE A 92 -2.13 18.18 -7.02
N LEU A 93 -2.59 18.35 -8.27
CA LEU A 93 -3.42 17.36 -8.94
C LEU A 93 -2.65 16.05 -9.15
N ASP A 94 -1.39 16.10 -9.58
CA ASP A 94 -0.53 14.92 -9.73
C ASP A 94 -0.43 14.15 -8.42
N ALA A 95 -0.12 14.83 -7.31
CA ALA A 95 -0.05 14.16 -6.00
C ALA A 95 -1.40 13.57 -5.57
N LEU A 96 -2.51 14.28 -5.81
CA LEU A 96 -3.85 13.80 -5.44
C LEU A 96 -4.26 12.56 -6.25
N TYR A 97 -4.01 12.57 -7.56
CA TYR A 97 -4.34 11.43 -8.42
C TYR A 97 -3.34 10.28 -8.32
N SER A 98 -2.10 10.55 -7.94
CA SER A 98 -1.10 9.54 -7.56
C SER A 98 -1.60 8.70 -6.37
N TYR A 99 -2.30 9.32 -5.42
CA TYR A 99 -2.93 8.59 -4.32
C TYR A 99 -4.04 7.64 -4.79
N GLU A 100 -4.84 8.03 -5.79
CA GLU A 100 -5.88 7.15 -6.35
C GLU A 100 -5.27 5.87 -6.94
N GLU A 101 -4.19 6.01 -7.72
CA GLU A 101 -3.43 4.88 -8.28
C GLU A 101 -2.78 4.03 -7.18
N PHE A 102 -2.24 4.67 -6.14
CA PHE A 102 -1.70 3.97 -4.97
C PHE A 102 -2.75 3.08 -4.29
N VAL A 103 -3.97 3.56 -4.10
CA VAL A 103 -5.02 2.77 -3.43
C VAL A 103 -5.29 1.48 -4.18
N GLU A 104 -5.40 1.54 -5.50
CA GLU A 104 -5.60 0.36 -6.34
C GLU A 104 -4.43 -0.62 -6.22
N ILE A 105 -3.19 -0.14 -6.23
CA ILE A 105 -1.99 -0.97 -6.08
C ILE A 105 -1.93 -1.60 -4.70
N TYR A 106 -2.19 -0.83 -3.65
CA TYR A 106 -2.13 -1.30 -2.28
C TYR A 106 -3.19 -2.37 -2.02
N ASP A 107 -4.43 -2.12 -2.42
CA ASP A 107 -5.55 -3.02 -2.19
C ASP A 107 -5.37 -4.34 -2.97
N ASN A 108 -4.90 -4.26 -4.22
CA ASN A 108 -4.55 -5.46 -4.99
C ASN A 108 -3.41 -6.25 -4.36
N ALA A 109 -2.32 -5.59 -3.96
CA ALA A 109 -1.17 -6.26 -3.34
C ALA A 109 -1.58 -6.95 -2.02
N LEU A 110 -2.37 -6.26 -1.18
CA LEU A 110 -2.86 -6.81 0.07
C LEU A 110 -3.76 -8.03 -0.17
N TYR A 111 -4.66 -7.96 -1.17
CA TYR A 111 -5.47 -9.11 -1.54
C TYR A 111 -4.62 -10.31 -1.96
N GLN A 112 -3.60 -10.11 -2.79
CA GLN A 112 -2.71 -11.20 -3.22
C GLN A 112 -1.98 -11.82 -2.04
N VAL A 113 -1.51 -11.01 -1.08
CA VAL A 113 -0.88 -11.48 0.16
C VAL A 113 -1.86 -12.31 0.97
N VAL A 114 -3.09 -11.83 1.22
CA VAL A 114 -4.11 -12.58 1.95
C VAL A 114 -4.41 -13.92 1.28
N LYS A 115 -4.58 -13.91 -0.04
CA LYS A 115 -4.83 -15.10 -0.84
C LYS A 115 -3.65 -16.07 -0.83
N LYS A 116 -2.41 -15.58 -0.81
CA LYS A 116 -1.19 -16.39 -0.73
C LYS A 116 -1.08 -17.05 0.63
N LEU A 117 -1.19 -16.28 1.71
CA LEU A 117 -1.12 -16.79 3.08
C LEU A 117 -2.18 -17.87 3.32
N LYS A 118 -3.43 -17.63 2.91
CA LYS A 118 -4.51 -18.62 3.02
C LYS A 118 -4.18 -19.94 2.31
N ARG A 119 -3.58 -19.90 1.12
CA ARG A 119 -3.18 -21.11 0.39
C ARG A 119 -2.10 -21.90 1.14
N ASP A 120 -1.18 -21.21 1.79
CA ASP A 120 -0.05 -21.82 2.49
C ASP A 120 -0.39 -22.27 3.91
N MET A 121 -1.50 -21.81 4.48
CA MET A 121 -1.86 -22.03 5.88
C MET A 121 -1.86 -23.49 6.32
N ARG A 122 -2.44 -24.41 5.54
CA ARG A 122 -2.45 -25.84 5.89
C ARG A 122 -1.05 -26.44 5.97
N ARG A 123 -0.19 -26.09 5.01
CA ARG A 123 1.20 -26.57 4.98
C ARG A 123 1.99 -26.03 6.17
N ILE A 124 1.82 -24.75 6.48
CA ILE A 124 2.49 -24.09 7.60
C ILE A 124 2.00 -24.64 8.95
N ASP A 125 0.69 -24.87 9.07
CA ASP A 125 0.05 -25.46 10.26
C ASP A 125 0.67 -26.83 10.58
N PHE A 126 0.73 -27.72 9.58
CA PHE A 126 1.40 -29.02 9.71
C PHE A 126 2.88 -28.88 10.12
N LYS A 127 3.61 -27.93 9.53
CA LYS A 127 5.01 -27.69 9.86
C LYS A 127 5.17 -27.28 11.33
N PHE A 128 4.38 -26.32 11.80
CA PHE A 128 4.45 -25.85 13.19
C PHE A 128 4.02 -26.92 14.19
N GLU A 129 3.00 -27.73 13.88
CA GLU A 129 2.60 -28.85 14.73
C GLU A 129 3.71 -29.90 14.87
N ARG A 130 4.39 -30.21 13.75
CA ARG A 130 5.55 -31.10 13.77
C ARG A 130 6.69 -30.53 14.60
N GLU A 131 7.03 -29.25 14.44
CA GLU A 131 8.09 -28.58 15.20
C GLU A 131 7.79 -28.59 16.72
N PHE A 132 6.54 -28.30 17.10
CA PHE A 132 6.09 -28.37 18.49
C PHE A 132 6.22 -29.80 19.05
N THR A 133 5.72 -30.80 18.31
CA THR A 133 5.75 -32.19 18.75
C THR A 133 7.17 -32.72 18.92
N GLN A 134 8.07 -32.42 17.97
CA GLN A 134 9.48 -32.79 18.04
C GLN A 134 10.17 -32.18 19.26
N ALA A 135 9.93 -30.88 19.52
CA ALA A 135 10.48 -30.22 20.71
C ALA A 135 9.97 -30.85 22.01
N LYS A 136 8.68 -31.21 22.08
CA LYS A 136 8.06 -31.85 23.25
C LYS A 136 8.64 -33.25 23.51
N VAL A 137 8.84 -34.05 22.47
CA VAL A 137 9.48 -35.38 22.57
C VAL A 137 10.92 -35.25 23.05
N LEU A 138 11.68 -34.30 22.49
CA LEU A 138 13.06 -34.06 22.89
C LEU A 138 13.16 -33.66 24.37
N LEU A 139 12.34 -32.71 24.81
CA LEU A 139 12.26 -32.32 26.22
C LEU A 139 11.96 -33.53 27.12
N SER A 140 10.93 -34.31 26.77
CA SER A 140 10.50 -35.47 27.54
C SER A 140 11.60 -36.54 27.65
N ARG A 141 12.35 -36.74 26.56
CA ARG A 141 13.47 -37.67 26.52
C ARG A 141 14.63 -37.19 27.39
N THR A 142 15.05 -35.93 27.24
CA THR A 142 16.14 -35.36 28.04
C THR A 142 15.82 -35.34 29.53
N GLN A 143 14.56 -35.09 29.92
CA GLN A 143 14.15 -35.17 31.33
C GLN A 143 14.27 -36.59 31.92
N LYS A 144 14.14 -37.63 31.09
CA LYS A 144 14.27 -39.03 31.52
C LYS A 144 15.71 -39.53 31.50
N GLU A 145 16.45 -39.21 30.44
CA GLU A 145 17.79 -39.74 30.18
C GLU A 145 18.91 -38.89 30.83
N GLU A 146 18.69 -37.58 30.98
CA GLU A 146 19.69 -36.60 31.41
C GLU A 146 19.10 -35.60 32.45
N PRO A 147 18.49 -36.07 33.57
CA PRO A 147 17.75 -35.20 34.50
C PRO A 147 18.61 -34.10 35.15
N ASP A 148 19.92 -34.33 35.30
CA ASP A 148 20.86 -33.40 35.93
C ASP A 148 21.26 -32.23 35.01
N GLN A 149 20.92 -32.28 33.72
CA GLN A 149 21.22 -31.21 32.76
C GLN A 149 20.19 -30.08 32.80
N ILE A 150 20.06 -29.44 33.96
CA ILE A 150 19.03 -28.41 34.25
C ILE A 150 19.01 -27.29 33.19
N GLN A 151 20.18 -26.77 32.80
CA GLN A 151 20.27 -25.68 31.80
C GLN A 151 19.75 -26.10 30.42
N LYS A 152 20.03 -27.33 29.99
CA LYS A 152 19.53 -27.87 28.72
C LYS A 152 18.02 -28.06 28.79
N ILE A 153 17.52 -28.63 29.89
CA ILE A 153 16.09 -28.82 30.14
C ILE A 153 15.35 -27.47 30.09
N ASP A 154 15.88 -26.42 30.72
CA ASP A 154 15.24 -25.10 30.72
C ASP A 154 15.26 -24.43 29.34
N THR A 155 16.31 -24.67 28.55
CA THR A 155 16.37 -24.21 27.15
C THR A 155 15.29 -24.92 26.31
N LEU A 156 15.16 -26.23 26.45
CA LEU A 156 14.14 -27.02 25.76
C LEU A 156 12.72 -26.65 26.18
N LYS A 157 12.47 -26.33 27.46
CA LYS A 157 11.18 -25.79 27.91
C LYS A 157 10.81 -24.50 27.19
N LYS A 158 11.77 -23.57 27.03
CA LYS A 158 11.54 -22.32 26.28
C LYS A 158 11.28 -22.60 24.81
N GLU A 159 11.98 -23.56 24.21
CA GLU A 159 11.76 -23.96 22.82
C GLU A 159 10.36 -24.53 22.60
N VAL A 160 9.92 -25.45 23.47
CA VAL A 160 8.56 -26.01 23.45
C VAL A 160 7.52 -24.89 23.56
N TYR A 161 7.69 -23.98 24.52
CA TYR A 161 6.80 -22.83 24.69
C TYR A 161 6.75 -21.95 23.42
N ASN A 162 7.90 -21.63 22.83
CA ASN A 162 7.96 -20.80 21.63
C ASN A 162 7.27 -21.47 20.43
N ASN A 163 7.48 -22.78 20.24
CA ASN A 163 6.84 -23.52 19.15
C ASN A 163 5.33 -23.67 19.38
N GLN A 164 4.90 -23.84 20.64
CA GLN A 164 3.49 -23.81 21.01
C GLN A 164 2.83 -22.46 20.67
N MET A 165 3.47 -21.35 21.05
CA MET A 165 2.97 -20.01 20.74
C MET A 165 2.88 -19.78 19.23
N LYS A 166 3.90 -20.17 18.45
CA LYS A 166 3.85 -20.07 16.98
C LYS A 166 2.66 -20.82 16.39
N LEU A 167 2.42 -22.05 16.84
CA LEU A 167 1.32 -22.88 16.35
C LEU A 167 -0.05 -22.27 16.70
N LEU A 168 -0.25 -21.88 17.96
CA LEU A 168 -1.49 -21.27 18.42
C LEU A 168 -1.76 -19.93 17.71
N SER A 169 -0.76 -19.05 17.60
CA SER A 169 -0.88 -17.79 16.85
C SER A 169 -1.22 -18.03 15.38
N HIS A 170 -0.58 -19.01 14.75
CA HIS A 170 -0.87 -19.39 13.37
C HIS A 170 -2.30 -19.86 13.20
N ARG A 171 -2.79 -20.71 14.10
CA ARG A 171 -4.17 -21.22 14.04
C ARG A 171 -5.21 -20.15 14.32
N TRP A 172 -4.94 -19.24 15.24
CA TRP A 172 -5.79 -18.06 15.44
C TRP A 172 -5.88 -17.22 14.16
N MET A 173 -4.74 -16.95 13.51
CA MET A 173 -4.72 -16.25 12.23
C MET A 173 -5.46 -17.03 11.13
N LYS A 174 -5.30 -18.35 11.08
CA LYS A 174 -6.01 -19.24 10.15
C LYS A 174 -7.53 -19.15 10.29
N ASP A 175 -8.07 -19.17 11.52
CA ASP A 175 -9.51 -19.00 11.76
C ASP A 175 -10.05 -17.67 11.20
N LYS A 176 -9.28 -16.57 11.31
CA LYS A 176 -9.69 -15.30 10.70
C LYS A 176 -9.66 -15.38 9.17
N PHE A 177 -8.57 -15.88 8.60
CA PHE A 177 -8.38 -15.93 7.14
C PHE A 177 -9.29 -16.92 6.43
N ASP A 178 -9.74 -17.98 7.10
CA ASP A 178 -10.70 -18.93 6.54
C ASP A 178 -12.03 -18.24 6.19
N LYS A 179 -12.38 -17.18 6.94
CA LYS A 179 -13.56 -16.33 6.68
C LYS A 179 -13.38 -15.41 5.46
N TYR A 180 -12.15 -15.14 5.03
CA TYR A 180 -11.86 -14.26 3.89
C TYR A 180 -11.98 -15.02 2.55
N LYS A 181 -13.08 -14.81 1.83
CA LYS A 181 -13.42 -15.61 0.63
C LYS A 181 -13.12 -14.90 -0.70
N SER A 182 -13.11 -13.58 -0.71
CA SER A 182 -13.08 -12.76 -1.92
C SER A 182 -12.33 -11.46 -1.68
N TYR A 183 -12.24 -10.64 -2.73
CA TYR A 183 -11.71 -9.27 -2.66
C TYR A 183 -12.52 -8.36 -1.71
N GLU A 184 -13.74 -8.75 -1.34
CA GLU A 184 -14.63 -7.99 -0.47
C GLU A 184 -13.99 -7.66 0.88
N ILE A 185 -13.09 -8.49 1.41
CA ILE A 185 -12.37 -8.20 2.66
C ILE A 185 -11.46 -6.96 2.56
N ILE A 186 -11.09 -6.56 1.35
CA ILE A 186 -10.27 -5.36 1.12
C ILE A 186 -11.15 -4.12 0.92
N GLU A 187 -12.29 -4.28 0.24
CA GLU A 187 -13.28 -3.20 0.01
C GLU A 187 -14.07 -2.87 1.27
N ASN A 188 -14.52 -3.89 1.99
CA ASN A 188 -15.29 -3.83 3.22
C ASN A 188 -14.52 -4.58 4.33
N PRO A 189 -13.39 -4.01 4.81
CA PRO A 189 -12.53 -4.70 5.76
C PRO A 189 -13.18 -4.85 7.13
N ASP A 190 -12.88 -5.96 7.78
CA ASP A 190 -13.13 -6.12 9.20
C ASP A 190 -12.20 -5.21 10.04
N SER A 191 -12.36 -5.24 11.36
CA SER A 191 -11.55 -4.38 12.25
C SER A 191 -10.05 -4.64 12.13
N LEU A 192 -9.63 -5.90 11.93
CA LEU A 192 -8.21 -6.28 11.86
C LEU A 192 -7.58 -5.81 10.56
N ILE A 193 -8.22 -6.07 9.41
CA ILE A 193 -7.72 -5.63 8.12
C ILE A 193 -7.79 -4.12 8.01
N LEU A 194 -8.84 -3.47 8.55
CA LEU A 194 -8.93 -2.01 8.56
C LEU A 194 -7.80 -1.37 9.38
N GLU A 195 -7.51 -1.90 10.57
CA GLU A 195 -6.41 -1.44 11.40
C GLU A 195 -5.06 -1.63 10.70
N PHE A 196 -4.84 -2.81 10.11
CA PHE A 196 -3.63 -3.11 9.36
C PHE A 196 -3.46 -2.16 8.16
N LYS A 197 -4.53 -1.94 7.37
CA LYS A 197 -4.53 -1.01 6.23
C LYS A 197 -4.11 0.39 6.65
N LYS A 198 -4.69 0.90 7.74
CA LYS A 198 -4.36 2.23 8.27
C LYS A 198 -2.91 2.33 8.73
N LYS A 199 -2.44 1.31 9.46
CA LYS A 199 -1.09 1.29 10.02
C LYS A 199 -0.02 1.31 8.93
N GLU A 200 -0.20 0.54 7.86
CA GLU A 200 0.82 0.37 6.83
C GLU A 200 0.70 1.34 5.65
N ALA A 201 -0.42 2.04 5.51
CA ALA A 201 -0.70 2.91 4.36
C ALA A 201 0.43 3.92 4.07
N VAL A 202 0.98 4.58 5.09
CA VAL A 202 2.05 5.58 4.92
C VAL A 202 3.34 4.94 4.39
N ASN A 203 3.71 3.77 4.90
CA ASN A 203 4.91 3.06 4.45
C ASN A 203 4.76 2.56 3.02
N VAL A 204 3.61 1.97 2.68
CA VAL A 204 3.36 1.47 1.33
C VAL A 204 3.25 2.63 0.34
N PHE A 205 2.65 3.76 0.73
CA PHE A 205 2.59 4.95 -0.10
C PHE A 205 4.00 5.47 -0.42
N ARG A 206 4.89 5.52 0.57
CA ARG A 206 6.29 5.87 0.34
C ARG A 206 6.99 4.90 -0.61
N MET A 207 6.78 3.59 -0.46
CA MET A 207 7.33 2.59 -1.39
C MET A 207 6.81 2.79 -2.82
N PHE A 208 5.54 3.16 -2.97
CA PHE A 208 4.95 3.50 -4.25
C PHE A 208 5.59 4.76 -4.86
N GLU A 209 5.75 5.84 -4.10
CA GLU A 209 6.44 7.06 -4.57
C GLU A 209 7.92 6.82 -4.93
N GLU A 210 8.60 5.91 -4.22
CA GLU A 210 9.97 5.48 -4.50
C GLU A 210 10.06 4.46 -5.65
N ASN A 211 8.95 4.17 -6.33
CA ASN A 211 8.84 3.22 -7.45
C ASN A 211 9.28 1.79 -7.09
N GLN A 212 9.03 1.37 -5.85
CA GLN A 212 9.34 0.05 -5.29
C GLN A 212 8.13 -0.88 -5.28
N ILE A 213 7.23 -0.73 -6.25
CA ILE A 213 5.94 -1.44 -6.33
C ILE A 213 6.12 -2.97 -6.25
N ASN A 214 7.16 -3.49 -6.91
CA ASN A 214 7.48 -4.92 -6.91
C ASN A 214 7.90 -5.49 -5.54
N LYS A 215 8.18 -4.64 -4.55
CA LYS A 215 8.53 -5.05 -3.18
C LYS A 215 7.35 -5.00 -2.22
N ILE A 216 6.24 -4.34 -2.61
CA ILE A 216 5.10 -4.08 -1.73
C ILE A 216 4.48 -5.39 -1.23
N GLU A 217 4.23 -6.37 -2.09
CA GLU A 217 3.62 -7.64 -1.68
C GLU A 217 4.45 -8.37 -0.61
N ARG A 218 5.77 -8.47 -0.82
CA ARG A 218 6.66 -9.10 0.16
C ARG A 218 6.69 -8.32 1.48
N TYR A 219 6.77 -7.00 1.41
CA TYR A 219 6.71 -6.16 2.59
C TYR A 219 5.41 -6.40 3.38
N LEU A 220 4.26 -6.39 2.70
CA LEU A 220 2.96 -6.61 3.31
C LEU A 220 2.79 -8.00 3.88
N GLU A 221 3.35 -9.02 3.23
CA GLU A 221 3.38 -10.39 3.75
C GLU A 221 4.10 -10.47 5.09
N ASP A 222 5.28 -9.86 5.19
CA ASP A 222 6.04 -9.82 6.46
C ASP A 222 5.27 -9.03 7.53
N GLN A 223 4.70 -7.87 7.19
CA GLN A 223 3.98 -7.02 8.13
C GLN A 223 2.67 -7.65 8.62
N ILE A 224 1.90 -8.29 7.75
CA ILE A 224 0.61 -8.87 8.15
C ILE A 224 0.81 -10.09 9.05
N ILE A 225 1.85 -10.90 8.80
CA ILE A 225 2.20 -12.03 9.68
C ILE A 225 2.56 -11.51 11.08
N ASP A 226 3.44 -10.50 11.18
CA ASP A 226 3.83 -9.92 12.46
C ASP A 226 2.63 -9.25 13.18
N PHE A 227 1.78 -8.54 12.44
CA PHE A 227 0.57 -7.92 12.98
C PHE A 227 -0.39 -8.95 13.59
N TYR A 228 -0.74 -10.00 12.84
CA TYR A 228 -1.66 -11.04 13.32
C TYR A 228 -1.03 -11.85 14.46
N TYR A 229 0.27 -12.13 14.42
CA TYR A 229 0.98 -12.75 15.53
C TYR A 229 0.81 -11.92 16.81
N LYS A 230 1.13 -10.62 16.78
CA LYS A 230 1.00 -9.73 17.94
C LYS A 230 -0.44 -9.60 18.45
N LYS A 231 -1.42 -9.59 17.55
CA LYS A 231 -2.86 -9.56 17.91
C LYS A 231 -3.33 -10.86 18.57
N SER A 232 -2.80 -12.00 18.13
CA SER A 232 -3.19 -13.30 18.70
C SER A 232 -2.72 -13.46 20.14
N VAL A 233 -1.48 -13.08 20.48
CA VAL A 233 -0.84 -13.37 21.78
C VAL A 233 -1.73 -13.09 23.01
N PRO A 234 -2.41 -11.93 23.16
CA PRO A 234 -3.27 -11.67 24.32
C PRO A 234 -4.59 -12.47 24.33
N GLU A 235 -4.99 -13.06 23.21
CA GLU A 235 -6.24 -13.83 23.06
C GLU A 235 -6.04 -15.35 23.21
N LEU A 236 -4.79 -15.83 23.27
CA LEU A 236 -4.50 -17.27 23.27
C LEU A 236 -4.61 -17.88 24.68
N ASP A 237 -5.36 -18.99 24.78
CA ASP A 237 -5.20 -19.94 25.88
C ASP A 237 -4.21 -21.04 25.47
N ILE A 238 -3.10 -21.13 26.21
CA ILE A 238 -2.01 -22.07 25.94
C ILE A 238 -2.45 -23.52 26.23
N LYS A 239 -3.51 -23.71 27.04
CA LYS A 239 -4.00 -25.04 27.44
C LYS A 239 -4.86 -25.70 26.37
N ASP A 240 -5.37 -24.95 25.40
CA ASP A 240 -6.34 -25.41 24.40
C ASP A 240 -5.68 -25.96 23.12
N LEU A 241 -4.41 -26.35 23.19
CA LEU A 241 -3.72 -26.87 22.00
C LEU A 241 -4.10 -28.34 21.72
N GLU A 242 -4.92 -28.54 20.70
CA GLU A 242 -5.21 -29.85 20.10
C GLU A 242 -4.23 -30.17 18.95
N LEU A 243 -3.91 -31.45 18.69
CA LEU A 243 -3.06 -31.85 17.57
C LEU A 243 -3.94 -32.42 16.45
N ASP A 244 -3.78 -31.90 15.23
CA ASP A 244 -4.68 -32.19 14.10
C ASP A 244 -4.09 -33.24 13.14
N TYR A 245 -2.76 -33.41 13.13
CA TYR A 245 -2.06 -34.19 12.10
C TYR A 245 -1.25 -35.36 12.66
N LEU A 246 -0.84 -35.29 13.92
CA LEU A 246 -0.08 -36.36 14.57
C LEU A 246 -0.99 -37.08 15.57
N ASP A 247 -1.38 -38.30 15.24
CA ASP A 247 -2.06 -39.19 16.18
C ASP A 247 -1.23 -39.32 17.47
N LYS A 248 -1.94 -39.23 18.61
CA LYS A 248 -1.41 -39.26 19.98
C LYS A 248 -0.20 -40.18 20.10
N ILE A 249 1.00 -39.59 20.19
CA ILE A 249 2.23 -40.26 20.64
C ILE A 249 2.14 -40.49 22.14
#